data_AF-A0A8T2N9J1-F1
#
_entry.id   AF-A0A8T2N9J1-F1
#
_cell.length_a   1.000
_cell.length_b   1.000
_cell.length_c   1.000
_cell.angle_alpha   90.00
_cell.angle_beta   90.00
_cell.angle_gamma   90.00
#
_symmetry.space_group_name_H-M   'P 1'
#
loop_
_entity.id
_entity.type
_entity.pdbx_description
1 polymer ?
#
loop_
_entity_poly.entity_id
_entity_poly.type
_entity_poly.pdbx_seq_one_letter_code
_entity_poly.pdbx_strand_id
1 'polypeptide(L)'
;CREQRNLSSCFAITVGLTSAPVSRLSHTWERISGRLRKLLSELEELTDPSLNHHGYRRTLWDMRTPKIPFMPLLLKDVTFIYEGNKTFQKNVVNYDKMHMMAEAVRLVRHCRTDHLGELPSVSSLYSSLCFLLYVHSLSEPK
;
A
#
# COMPACT_ATOMS: atom_id res chain seq x y z
N CYS A 1 -2.75 -11.73 -10.46
CA CYS A 1 -2.47 -10.37 -9.95
C CYS A 1 -0.98 -10.03 -9.97
N ARG A 2 -0.09 -10.91 -9.47
CA ARG A 2 1.35 -10.61 -9.31
C ARG A 2 2.04 -10.34 -10.64
N GLU A 3 1.81 -11.21 -11.62
CA GLU A 3 2.30 -11.04 -13.00
C GLU A 3 1.78 -9.75 -13.66
N GLN A 4 0.56 -9.34 -13.29
CA GLN A 4 -0.06 -8.08 -13.74
C GLN A 4 0.38 -6.86 -12.92
N ARG A 5 1.39 -7.02 -12.05
CA ARG A 5 1.95 -5.95 -11.21
C ARG A 5 0.90 -5.27 -10.32
N ASN A 6 -0.14 -6.00 -9.98
CA ASN A 6 -1.22 -5.55 -9.10
C ASN A 6 -1.04 -6.13 -7.70
N LEU A 7 -0.23 -5.44 -6.90
CA LEU A 7 0.06 -5.84 -5.52
C LEU A 7 -1.12 -5.57 -4.59
N SER A 8 -2.01 -4.61 -4.90
CA SER A 8 -3.23 -4.39 -4.14
C SER A 8 -4.13 -5.63 -4.12
N SER A 9 -4.42 -6.20 -5.29
CA SER A 9 -5.24 -7.42 -5.37
C SER A 9 -4.53 -8.64 -4.81
N CYS A 10 -3.21 -8.74 -4.98
CA CYS A 10 -2.46 -9.84 -4.36
C CYS A 10 -2.54 -9.79 -2.84
N PHE A 11 -2.35 -8.62 -2.24
CA PHE A 11 -2.48 -8.43 -0.80
C PHE A 11 -3.89 -8.80 -0.31
N ALA A 12 -4.93 -8.30 -0.98
CA ALA A 12 -6.32 -8.59 -0.61
C ALA A 12 -6.67 -10.07 -0.70
N ILE A 13 -6.25 -10.75 -1.78
CA ILE A 13 -6.50 -12.20 -1.97
C ILE A 13 -5.75 -13.01 -0.91
N THR A 14 -4.46 -12.73 -0.71
CA THR A 14 -3.65 -13.46 0.27
C THR A 14 -4.23 -13.32 1.68
N VAL A 15 -4.46 -12.09 2.14
CA VAL A 15 -5.04 -11.84 3.48
C VAL A 15 -6.43 -12.47 3.61
N GLY A 16 -7.25 -12.45 2.55
CA GLY A 16 -8.55 -13.11 2.55
C GLY A 16 -8.44 -14.62 2.75
N LEU A 17 -7.53 -15.28 2.03
CA LEU A 17 -7.31 -16.73 2.12
C LEU A 17 -6.68 -17.16 3.46
N THR A 18 -5.83 -16.31 4.04
CA THR A 18 -5.13 -16.61 5.30
C THR A 18 -5.89 -16.15 6.54
N SER A 19 -6.99 -15.39 6.35
CA SER A 19 -7.87 -14.98 7.43
C SER A 19 -8.44 -16.17 8.20
N ALA A 20 -8.66 -16.01 9.51
CA ALA A 20 -9.17 -17.06 10.39
C ALA A 20 -10.47 -17.75 9.91
N PRO A 21 -11.42 -17.05 9.25
CA PRO A 21 -12.58 -17.68 8.63
C PRO A 21 -12.27 -18.73 7.57
N VAL A 22 -11.24 -18.48 6.75
CA VAL A 22 -10.91 -19.32 5.59
C VAL A 22 -9.83 -20.35 5.94
N SER A 23 -8.81 -19.95 6.69
CA SER A 23 -7.68 -20.83 7.04
C SER A 23 -8.07 -22.03 7.90
N ARG A 24 -9.15 -21.93 8.70
CA ARG A 24 -9.65 -23.05 9.53
C ARG A 24 -10.41 -24.15 8.77
N LEU A 25 -10.71 -23.95 7.48
CA LEU A 25 -11.48 -24.90 6.67
C LEU A 25 -10.64 -26.13 6.26
N SER A 26 -10.21 -26.93 7.24
CA SER A 26 -9.27 -28.06 7.09
C SER A 26 -9.64 -28.99 5.93
N HIS A 27 -10.90 -29.44 5.85
CA HIS A 27 -11.38 -30.31 4.78
C HIS A 27 -11.27 -29.71 3.37
N THR A 28 -11.37 -28.39 3.25
CA THR A 28 -11.18 -27.71 1.97
C THR A 28 -9.70 -27.68 1.61
N TRP A 29 -8.85 -27.26 2.57
CA TRP A 29 -7.41 -27.19 2.37
C TRP A 29 -6.82 -28.56 2.04
N GLU A 30 -7.23 -29.64 2.71
CA GLU A 30 -6.79 -31.03 2.45
C GLU A 30 -6.92 -31.44 0.98
N ARG A 31 -7.90 -30.89 0.26
CA ARG A 31 -8.15 -31.18 -1.16
C ARG A 31 -7.33 -30.30 -2.12
N ILE A 32 -6.64 -29.28 -1.62
CA ILE A 32 -5.82 -28.39 -2.44
C ILE A 32 -4.44 -29.01 -2.67
N SER A 33 -4.01 -29.04 -3.94
CA SER A 33 -2.70 -29.55 -4.33
C SER A 33 -1.54 -28.84 -3.63
N GLY A 34 -0.44 -29.58 -3.38
CA GLY A 34 0.77 -29.03 -2.77
C GLY A 34 1.37 -27.85 -3.55
N ARG A 35 1.24 -27.85 -4.87
CA ARG A 35 1.70 -26.73 -5.73
C ARG A 35 0.99 -25.42 -5.40
N LEU A 36 -0.34 -25.45 -5.22
CA LEU A 36 -1.12 -24.25 -4.90
C LEU A 36 -0.86 -23.79 -3.47
N ARG A 37 -0.66 -24.73 -2.52
CA ARG A 37 -0.25 -24.40 -1.14
C ARG A 37 1.09 -23.68 -1.11
N LYS A 38 2.09 -24.18 -1.85
CA LYS A 38 3.40 -23.53 -1.98
C LYS A 38 3.27 -22.11 -2.57
N LEU A 39 2.46 -21.95 -3.62
CA LEU A 39 2.21 -20.62 -4.20
C LEU A 39 1.58 -19.66 -3.18
N LEU A 40 0.63 -20.13 -2.36
CA LEU A 40 0.05 -19.32 -1.30
C LEU A 40 1.11 -18.90 -0.27
N SER A 41 1.98 -19.81 0.16
CA SER A 41 3.07 -19.48 1.09
C SER A 41 4.06 -18.46 0.53
N GLU A 42 4.41 -18.55 -0.76
CA GLU A 42 5.22 -17.50 -1.42
C GLU A 42 4.50 -16.14 -1.46
N LEU A 43 3.16 -16.14 -1.54
CA LEU A 43 2.37 -14.90 -1.50
C LEU A 43 2.18 -14.38 -0.07
N GLU A 44 2.25 -15.22 0.96
CA GLU A 44 2.20 -14.81 2.38
C GLU A 44 3.39 -13.92 2.75
N GLU A 45 4.58 -14.20 2.20
CA GLU A 45 5.78 -13.36 2.36
C GLU A 45 5.56 -11.91 1.91
N LEU A 46 4.71 -11.69 0.90
CA LEU A 46 4.34 -10.35 0.43
C LEU A 46 3.50 -9.59 1.48
N THR A 47 2.75 -10.31 2.31
CA THR A 47 1.84 -9.72 3.31
C THR A 47 2.44 -9.66 4.71
N ASP A 48 3.63 -10.24 4.92
CA ASP A 48 4.31 -10.28 6.22
C ASP A 48 4.43 -8.86 6.82
N PRO A 49 3.86 -8.62 8.02
CA PRO A 49 3.93 -7.32 8.69
C PRO A 49 5.31 -7.00 9.29
N SER A 50 6.20 -7.99 9.38
CA SER A 50 7.54 -7.86 9.96
C SER A 50 8.34 -6.72 9.32
N LEU A 51 9.09 -6.00 10.15
CA LEU A 51 9.91 -4.86 9.74
C LEU A 51 9.13 -3.82 8.90
N ASN A 52 7.88 -3.56 9.29
CA ASN A 52 6.99 -2.64 8.58
C ASN A 52 6.76 -3.04 7.10
N HIS A 53 6.46 -4.33 6.88
CA HIS A 53 6.24 -4.91 5.55
C HIS A 53 7.44 -4.75 4.61
N HIS A 54 8.65 -5.06 5.09
CA HIS A 54 9.87 -4.95 4.30
C HIS A 54 9.81 -5.74 2.97
N GLY A 55 9.30 -6.98 2.99
CA GLY A 55 9.15 -7.82 1.79
C GLY A 55 8.26 -7.18 0.72
N TYR A 56 7.12 -6.63 1.13
CA TYR A 56 6.24 -5.84 0.26
C TYR A 56 6.96 -4.63 -0.33
N ARG A 57 7.62 -3.83 0.51
CA ARG A 57 8.27 -2.56 0.10
C ARG A 57 9.37 -2.81 -0.92
N ARG A 58 10.19 -3.83 -0.69
CA ARG A 58 11.23 -4.27 -1.64
C ARG A 58 10.61 -4.72 -2.97
N THR A 59 9.58 -5.57 -2.92
CA THR A 59 8.88 -6.02 -4.13
C THR A 59 8.27 -4.87 -4.91
N LEU A 60 7.63 -3.91 -4.23
CA LEU A 60 7.08 -2.71 -4.86
C LEU A 60 8.17 -1.87 -5.52
N TRP A 61 9.33 -1.71 -4.87
CA TRP A 61 10.46 -0.95 -5.39
C TRP A 61 11.04 -1.59 -6.66
N ASP A 62 11.37 -2.88 -6.59
CA ASP A 62 12.03 -3.63 -7.67
C ASP A 62 11.11 -3.87 -8.89
N MET A 63 9.78 -3.81 -8.69
CA MET A 63 8.79 -4.02 -9.75
C MET A 63 8.78 -2.88 -10.78
N ARG A 64 8.77 -3.22 -12.08
CA ARG A 64 8.63 -2.24 -13.16
C ARG A 64 7.26 -1.57 -13.16
N THR A 65 7.21 -0.33 -13.62
CA THR A 65 5.96 0.44 -13.78
C THR A 65 5.30 0.15 -15.13
N PRO A 66 3.98 0.33 -15.28
CA PRO A 66 3.02 0.69 -14.24
C PRO A 66 2.76 -0.46 -13.27
N LYS A 67 2.46 -0.12 -12.01
CA LYS A 67 2.19 -1.06 -10.92
C LYS A 67 1.11 -0.50 -9.98
N ILE A 68 0.27 -1.38 -9.44
CA ILE A 68 -0.81 -1.02 -8.52
C ILE A 68 -0.39 -1.36 -7.09
N PRO A 69 0.04 -0.37 -6.28
CA PRO A 69 0.41 -0.60 -4.89
C PRO A 69 -0.84 -0.89 -4.03
N PHE A 70 -0.64 -1.64 -2.95
CA PHE A 70 -1.54 -1.66 -1.80
C PHE A 70 -1.50 -0.28 -1.09
N MET A 71 -2.45 0.57 -1.45
CA MET A 71 -2.54 1.95 -0.96
C MET A 71 -2.56 2.10 0.55
N PRO A 72 -3.22 1.24 1.35
CA PRO A 72 -3.26 1.41 2.81
C PRO A 72 -1.87 1.51 3.47
N LEU A 73 -0.86 0.79 2.96
CA LEU A 73 0.49 0.89 3.51
C LEU A 73 1.16 2.23 3.21
N LEU A 74 0.97 2.76 1.99
CA LEU A 74 1.50 4.08 1.61
C LEU A 74 0.78 5.19 2.40
N LEU A 75 -0.53 5.06 2.59
CA LEU A 75 -1.32 5.99 3.40
C LEU A 75 -0.86 5.97 4.86
N LYS A 76 -0.53 4.79 5.41
CA LYS A 76 0.04 4.68 6.75
C LYS A 76 1.31 5.53 6.90
N ASP A 77 2.19 5.51 5.91
CA ASP A 77 3.43 6.31 5.94
C ASP A 77 3.12 7.82 5.90
N VAL A 78 2.18 8.24 5.04
CA VAL A 78 1.73 9.64 4.97
C VAL A 78 1.12 10.10 6.29
N THR A 79 0.25 9.28 6.89
CA THR A 79 -0.35 9.57 8.20
C THR A 79 0.72 9.69 9.28
N PHE A 80 1.69 8.78 9.32
CA PHE A 80 2.79 8.83 10.30
C PHE A 80 3.64 10.11 10.15
N ILE A 81 3.91 10.55 8.91
CA ILE A 81 4.61 11.81 8.65
C ILE A 81 3.76 13.00 9.10
N TYR A 82 2.45 12.98 8.79
CA TYR A 82 1.51 14.06 9.10
C TYR A 82 1.38 14.31 10.59
N GLU A 83 1.11 13.25 11.35
CA GLU A 83 0.84 13.27 12.78
C GLU A 83 2.12 13.35 13.60
N GLY A 84 3.18 12.66 13.15
CA GLY A 84 4.46 12.60 13.87
C GLY A 84 5.32 13.86 13.77
N ASN A 85 5.05 14.76 12.81
CA ASN A 85 5.87 15.94 12.57
C ASN A 85 5.04 17.23 12.55
N LYS A 86 5.42 18.24 13.34
CA LYS A 86 4.78 19.56 13.28
C LYS A 86 5.10 20.25 11.96
N THR A 87 4.09 20.88 11.35
CA THR A 87 4.25 21.66 10.11
C THR A 87 5.11 22.91 10.31
N PHE A 88 5.02 23.52 11.49
CA PHE A 88 5.84 24.66 11.88
C PHE A 88 6.64 24.33 13.14
N GLN A 89 7.90 24.76 13.16
CA GLN A 89 8.77 24.73 14.32
C GLN A 89 9.33 26.14 14.51
N LYS A 90 9.17 26.73 15.71
CA LYS A 90 9.63 28.11 15.99
C LYS A 90 9.15 29.14 14.93
N ASN A 91 7.89 29.01 14.49
CA ASN A 91 7.26 29.84 13.45
C ASN A 91 7.89 29.78 12.05
N VAL A 92 8.78 28.82 11.78
CA VAL A 92 9.28 28.52 10.43
C VAL A 92 8.75 27.17 9.95
N VAL A 93 8.61 27.02 8.63
CA VAL A 93 8.15 25.77 8.00
C VAL A 93 9.16 24.65 8.25
N ASN A 94 8.65 23.48 8.62
CA ASN A 94 9.44 22.27 8.74
C ASN A 94 9.69 21.65 7.34
N TYR A 95 10.82 21.99 6.72
CA TYR A 95 11.19 21.49 5.40
C TYR A 95 11.39 19.97 5.36
N ASP A 96 11.82 19.35 6.47
CA ASP A 96 11.98 17.89 6.53
C ASP A 96 10.63 17.19 6.38
N LYS A 97 9.60 17.66 7.09
CA LYS A 97 8.22 17.17 6.90
C LYS A 97 7.76 17.33 5.45
N MET A 98 8.00 18.50 4.86
CA MET A 98 7.61 18.77 3.46
C MET A 98 8.33 17.82 2.49
N HIS A 99 9.61 17.55 2.73
CA HIS A 99 10.41 16.64 1.93
C HIS A 99 9.89 15.19 2.04
N MET A 100 9.63 14.71 3.26
CA MET A 100 9.07 13.37 3.49
C MET A 100 7.70 13.20 2.79
N MET A 101 6.83 14.20 2.88
CA MET A 101 5.56 14.20 2.16
C MET A 101 5.75 14.16 0.64
N ALA A 102 6.70 14.94 0.12
CA ALA A 102 7.02 14.95 -1.31
C ALA A 102 7.52 13.58 -1.79
N GLU A 103 8.35 12.88 -1.00
CA GLU A 103 8.80 11.52 -1.32
C GLU A 103 7.65 10.52 -1.40
N ALA A 104 6.69 10.58 -0.47
CA ALA A 104 5.49 9.73 -0.53
C ALA A 104 4.68 9.96 -1.82
N VAL A 105 4.50 11.23 -2.23
CA VAL A 105 3.81 11.58 -3.48
C VAL A 105 4.61 11.12 -4.71
N ARG A 106 5.95 11.27 -4.68
CA ARG A 106 6.84 10.80 -5.76
C ARG A 106 6.74 9.29 -5.94
N LEU A 107 6.64 8.52 -4.85
CA LEU A 107 6.44 7.07 -4.92
C LEU A 107 5.11 6.70 -5.62
N VAL A 108 4.00 7.37 -5.26
CA VAL A 108 2.69 7.14 -5.91
C VAL A 108 2.76 7.48 -7.40
N ARG A 109 3.40 8.61 -7.75
CA ARG A 109 3.60 9.01 -9.14
C ARG A 109 4.44 7.97 -9.88
N HIS A 110 5.56 7.54 -9.29
CA HIS A 110 6.44 6.54 -9.87
C HIS A 110 5.67 5.26 -10.22
N CYS A 111 4.79 4.77 -9.34
CA CYS A 111 3.96 3.59 -9.61
C CYS A 111 3.08 3.71 -10.86
N ARG A 112 2.67 4.93 -11.23
CA ARG A 112 1.79 5.20 -12.37
C ARG A 112 2.53 5.44 -13.69
N THR A 113 3.73 5.98 -13.64
CA THR A 113 4.49 6.37 -14.85
C THR A 113 4.71 5.16 -15.76
N ASP A 114 4.06 5.14 -16.91
CA ASP A 114 4.38 4.24 -18.00
C ASP A 114 5.54 4.83 -18.82
N HIS A 115 6.31 4.01 -19.53
CA HIS A 115 7.32 4.52 -20.47
C HIS A 115 6.68 5.20 -21.71
N LEU A 116 5.35 5.17 -21.83
CA LEU A 116 4.58 6.00 -22.75
C LEU A 116 3.94 7.17 -21.98
N GLY A 117 4.26 8.39 -22.38
CA GLY A 117 4.01 9.62 -21.64
C GLY A 117 2.57 10.11 -21.60
N GLU A 118 1.63 9.34 -21.05
CA GLU A 118 0.29 9.83 -20.71
C GLU A 118 0.07 9.85 -19.19
N LEU A 119 -0.07 11.06 -18.64
CA LEU A 119 -0.48 11.28 -17.25
C LEU A 119 -1.91 10.80 -17.04
N PRO A 120 -2.22 9.98 -16.02
CA PRO A 120 -3.60 9.83 -15.58
C PRO A 120 -4.09 11.16 -14.99
N SER A 121 -5.33 11.52 -15.29
CA SER A 121 -5.91 12.81 -14.90
C SER A 121 -5.88 13.00 -13.37
N VAL A 122 -5.76 14.27 -12.96
CA VAL A 122 -5.72 14.77 -11.58
C VAL A 122 -6.84 14.18 -10.69
N SER A 123 -7.95 13.75 -11.30
CA SER A 123 -9.10 13.10 -10.65
C SER A 123 -8.73 11.88 -9.78
N SER A 124 -7.78 11.03 -10.20
CA SER A 124 -7.44 9.81 -9.44
C SER A 124 -6.65 10.12 -8.15
N LEU A 125 -5.88 11.20 -8.11
CA LEU A 125 -5.22 11.68 -6.88
C LEU A 125 -6.22 12.35 -5.94
N TYR A 126 -7.20 13.06 -6.52
CA TYR A 126 -8.32 13.64 -5.77
C TYR A 126 -9.12 12.59 -5.02
N SER A 127 -9.41 11.41 -5.60
CA SER A 127 -10.12 10.36 -4.85
C SER A 127 -9.36 9.87 -3.61
N SER A 128 -8.04 9.70 -3.69
CA SER A 128 -7.24 9.27 -2.53
C SER A 128 -7.09 10.38 -1.48
N LEU A 129 -6.96 11.64 -1.91
CA LEU A 129 -6.95 12.80 -1.01
C LEU A 129 -8.32 13.06 -0.39
N CYS A 130 -9.42 12.90 -1.14
CA CYS A 130 -10.79 13.01 -0.62
C CYS A 130 -11.08 11.91 0.40
N PHE A 131 -10.55 10.70 0.23
CA PHE A 131 -10.68 9.65 1.25
C PHE A 131 -9.92 10.01 2.54
N LEU A 132 -8.72 10.59 2.42
CA LEU A 132 -7.97 11.09 3.58
C LEU A 132 -8.66 12.27 4.26
N LEU A 133 -9.21 13.22 3.49
CA LEU A 133 -9.99 14.35 4.01
C LEU A 133 -11.30 13.88 4.67
N TYR A 134 -11.97 12.86 4.11
CA TYR A 134 -13.15 12.24 4.68
C TYR A 134 -12.85 11.57 6.02
N VAL A 135 -11.77 10.78 6.09
CA VAL A 135 -11.32 10.16 7.34
C VAL A 135 -10.91 11.22 8.38
N HIS A 136 -10.26 12.32 7.96
CA HIS A 136 -9.93 13.45 8.84
C HIS A 136 -11.20 14.16 9.35
N SER A 137 -12.24 14.32 8.52
CA SER A 137 -13.51 14.95 8.94
C SER A 137 -14.31 14.12 9.95
N LEU A 138 -14.06 12.80 10.01
CA LEU A 138 -14.69 11.89 10.98
C LEU A 138 -13.91 11.76 12.29
N SER A 139 -12.68 12.30 12.36
CA SER A 139 -11.76 12.10 13.48
C SER A 139 -11.65 13.31 14.42
N GLU A 140 -12.23 14.46 14.07
CA GLU A 140 -12.30 15.60 14.99
C GLU A 140 -13.48 15.43 15.97
N PRO A 141 -13.25 15.48 17.31
CA PRO A 141 -14.34 15.67 18.25
C PRO A 141 -14.91 17.09 18.08
N LYS A 142 -16.24 17.20 18.06
CA LYS A 142 -16.96 18.49 18.09
C LYS A 142 -16.59 19.31 19.32
#